data_AF-A0A4V2G6G3-F1
#
_entry.id   AF-A0A4V2G6G3-F1
#
_cell.length_a   1.000
_cell.length_b   1.000
_cell.length_c   1.000
_cell.angle_alpha   90.00
_cell.angle_beta   90.00
_cell.angle_gamma   90.00
#
_symmetry.space_group_name_H-M   'P 1'
#
loop_
_entity.id
_entity.type
_entity.pdbx_description
1 polymer ?
#
loop_
_entity_poly.entity_id
_entity_poly.type
_entity_poly.pdbx_seq_one_letter_code
_entity_poly.pdbx_strand_id
1 'polypeptide(L)'
;MSKHPPARRCDHELVTLDLGQITDSTAWTSPDATSFTPPYLSTYAYDGPFADGLPAFDVTHDETSLIYATNWGFTCTMRGVEEPWGHDIAVPMGHTQLYTLEKRAVVAAGGAVMRIWPAAHPSDRNQAWRLIVPQTAEQRFRNQEAAPGIEAGVNDAVSLAARLGSPVLLARQVYERYWH
;
A
#
# COMPACT_ATOMS: atom_id res chain seq x y z
N MET A 1 37.89 25.90 -36.10
CA MET A 1 37.59 25.46 -34.72
C MET A 1 36.11 25.65 -34.46
N SER A 2 35.33 24.58 -34.34
CA SER A 2 34.13 24.56 -33.51
C SER A 2 33.81 23.10 -33.20
N LYS A 3 34.26 22.61 -32.04
CA LYS A 3 33.93 21.29 -31.53
C LYS A 3 32.54 21.38 -30.92
N HIS A 4 31.54 20.77 -31.56
CA HIS A 4 30.27 20.50 -30.89
C HIS A 4 30.50 19.43 -29.81
N PRO A 5 30.09 19.66 -28.55
CA PRO A 5 30.12 18.61 -27.55
C PRO A 5 29.04 17.56 -27.89
N PRO A 6 29.30 16.26 -27.71
CA PRO A 6 28.25 15.26 -27.87
C PRO A 6 27.18 15.48 -26.81
N ALA A 7 25.92 15.39 -27.23
CA ALA A 7 24.76 15.40 -26.36
C ALA A 7 24.94 14.31 -25.29
N ARG A 8 24.90 14.70 -24.02
CA ARG A 8 24.83 13.76 -22.89
C ARG A 8 23.53 12.96 -23.08
N ARG A 9 23.65 11.68 -23.39
CA ARG A 9 22.56 10.75 -23.09
C ARG A 9 22.46 10.71 -21.57
N CYS A 10 21.36 11.22 -21.04
CA CYS A 10 20.94 10.87 -19.70
C CYS A 10 20.43 9.44 -19.78
N ASP A 11 21.35 8.49 -19.65
CA ASP A 11 20.98 7.11 -19.37
C ASP A 11 20.33 7.13 -17.98
N HIS A 12 18.99 7.11 -17.95
CA HIS A 12 18.25 6.81 -16.72
C HIS A 12 18.62 5.37 -16.35
N GLU A 13 19.63 5.24 -15.49
CA GLU A 13 19.94 3.98 -14.83
C GLU A 13 18.67 3.54 -14.12
N LEU A 14 18.04 2.49 -14.64
CA LEU A 14 16.91 1.84 -13.99
C LEU A 14 17.44 1.29 -12.66
N VAL A 15 17.22 2.02 -11.59
CA VAL A 15 17.57 1.59 -10.23
C VAL A 15 16.79 0.30 -9.98
N THR A 16 17.49 -0.82 -10.08
CA THR A 16 16.94 -2.13 -9.78
C THR A 16 16.70 -2.20 -8.28
N LEU A 17 15.49 -2.60 -7.88
CA LEU A 17 15.14 -2.72 -6.47
C LEU A 17 15.91 -3.89 -5.85
N ASP A 18 16.78 -3.60 -4.89
CA ASP A 18 17.37 -4.62 -4.01
C ASP A 18 16.43 -4.84 -2.81
N LEU A 19 15.77 -6.00 -2.80
CA LEU A 19 14.84 -6.36 -1.73
C LEU A 19 15.52 -6.50 -0.37
N GLY A 20 16.83 -6.76 -0.31
CA GLY A 20 17.58 -6.91 0.95
C GLY A 20 18.05 -5.60 1.59
N GLN A 21 17.73 -4.45 0.98
CA GLN A 21 18.12 -3.13 1.49
C GLN A 21 16.92 -2.19 1.70
N ILE A 22 15.71 -2.75 1.77
CA ILE A 22 14.51 -1.94 1.99
C ILE A 22 14.45 -1.50 3.45
N THR A 23 14.29 -0.20 3.65
CA THR A 23 14.12 0.43 4.97
C THR A 23 12.84 1.29 4.96
N ASP A 24 12.47 1.82 6.12
CA ASP A 24 11.27 2.68 6.22
C ASP A 24 11.36 3.98 5.41
N SER A 25 12.57 4.42 5.03
CA SER A 25 12.76 5.58 4.15
C SER A 25 12.81 5.24 2.66
N THR A 26 12.76 3.95 2.29
CA THR A 26 12.82 3.53 0.89
C THR A 26 11.59 4.02 0.14
N ALA A 27 11.84 4.75 -0.95
CA ALA A 27 10.85 5.15 -1.93
C ALA A 27 11.26 4.57 -3.29
N TRP A 28 10.37 3.81 -3.93
CA TRP A 28 10.68 3.18 -5.21
C TRP A 28 9.43 2.93 -6.04
N THR A 29 9.54 3.01 -7.37
CA THR A 29 8.46 2.78 -8.32
C THR A 29 8.95 1.95 -9.48
N SER A 30 8.18 0.93 -9.85
CA SER A 30 8.46 0.13 -11.04
C SER A 30 8.19 0.94 -12.30
N PRO A 31 9.00 0.78 -13.36
CA PRO A 31 8.65 1.27 -14.70
C PRO A 31 7.28 0.79 -15.17
N ASP A 32 6.88 -0.42 -14.76
CA ASP A 32 5.60 -1.05 -15.15
C ASP A 32 4.40 -0.54 -14.35
N ALA A 33 4.62 0.28 -13.30
CA ALA A 33 3.56 0.78 -12.44
C ALA A 33 2.49 1.59 -13.19
N THR A 34 2.86 2.25 -14.29
CA THR A 34 1.93 3.01 -15.15
C THR A 34 0.90 2.12 -15.86
N SER A 35 1.25 0.86 -16.09
CA SER A 35 0.37 -0.15 -16.73
C SER A 35 -0.38 -1.01 -15.71
N PHE A 36 -0.05 -0.90 -14.43
CA PHE A 36 -0.69 -1.65 -13.37
C PHE A 36 -2.14 -1.16 -13.20
N THR A 37 -3.10 -2.09 -13.33
CA THR A 37 -4.52 -1.80 -13.08
C THR A 37 -4.87 -2.24 -11.66
N PRO A 38 -5.15 -1.31 -10.72
CA PRO A 38 -5.47 -1.67 -9.35
C PRO A 38 -6.69 -2.58 -9.28
N PRO A 39 -6.63 -3.71 -8.54
CA PRO A 39 -7.82 -4.51 -8.28
C PRO A 39 -8.80 -3.70 -7.44
N TYR A 40 -10.08 -4.00 -7.64
CA TYR A 40 -11.12 -3.50 -6.75
C TYR A 40 -11.08 -4.25 -5.42
N LEU A 41 -11.09 -3.51 -4.31
CA LEU A 41 -11.36 -4.04 -2.97
C LEU A 41 -12.76 -3.59 -2.57
N SER A 42 -13.53 -4.49 -1.94
CA SER A 42 -14.83 -4.12 -1.39
C SER A 42 -14.68 -2.95 -0.43
N THR A 43 -15.31 -1.83 -0.77
CA THR A 43 -15.46 -0.68 0.12
C THR A 43 -16.84 -0.68 0.77
N TYR A 44 -16.90 -0.25 2.03
CA TYR A 44 -18.15 0.00 2.75
C TYR A 44 -18.46 1.49 2.86
N ALA A 45 -17.52 2.35 2.46
CA ALA A 45 -17.60 3.79 2.56
C ALA A 45 -17.52 4.40 1.16
N TYR A 46 -18.70 4.62 0.55
CA TYR A 46 -18.86 5.21 -0.79
C TYR A 46 -19.21 6.69 -0.74
N ASP A 47 -19.35 7.26 0.46
CA ASP A 47 -19.81 8.61 0.72
C ASP A 47 -18.84 9.37 1.63
N GLY A 48 -19.12 10.66 1.81
CA GLY A 48 -18.34 11.55 2.66
C GLY A 48 -16.88 11.69 2.19
N PRO A 49 -15.90 11.79 3.11
CA PRO A 49 -14.50 12.08 2.77
C PRO A 49 -13.81 10.96 1.98
N PHE A 50 -14.46 9.81 1.81
CA PHE A 50 -13.89 8.64 1.13
C PHE A 50 -14.36 8.48 -0.31
N ALA A 51 -15.38 9.24 -0.73
CA ALA A 51 -16.00 9.11 -2.06
C ALA A 51 -15.03 9.40 -3.22
N ASP A 52 -14.12 10.36 -3.03
CA ASP A 52 -13.17 10.83 -4.05
C ASP A 52 -11.76 10.21 -3.89
N GLY A 53 -11.59 9.25 -2.98
CA GLY A 53 -10.30 8.63 -2.71
C GLY A 53 -9.87 7.66 -3.82
N LEU A 54 -8.55 7.55 -4.04
CA LEU A 54 -8.00 6.57 -4.97
C LEU A 54 -8.19 5.13 -4.44
N PRO A 55 -8.28 4.10 -5.30
CA PRO A 55 -8.31 2.71 -4.85
C PRO A 55 -7.13 2.37 -3.91
N ALA A 56 -7.34 1.47 -2.95
CA ALA A 56 -6.32 1.10 -1.98
C ALA A 56 -5.03 0.55 -2.63
N PHE A 57 -5.15 -0.10 -3.79
CA PHE A 57 -4.01 -0.62 -4.57
C PHE A 57 -3.42 0.39 -5.56
N ASP A 58 -3.93 1.63 -5.60
CA ASP A 58 -3.37 2.64 -6.50
C ASP A 58 -1.88 2.87 -6.23
N VAL A 59 -1.10 2.98 -7.30
CA VAL A 59 0.37 3.14 -7.25
C VAL A 59 0.86 4.45 -7.87
N THR A 60 -0.06 5.31 -8.29
CA THR A 60 0.25 6.50 -9.10
C THR A 60 0.68 7.71 -8.28
N HIS A 61 0.51 7.65 -6.96
CA HIS A 61 0.83 8.74 -6.04
C HIS A 61 2.19 8.56 -5.38
N ASP A 62 2.85 9.69 -5.08
CA ASP A 62 4.23 9.68 -4.60
C ASP A 62 4.40 9.44 -3.11
N GLU A 63 3.45 9.95 -2.32
CA GLU A 63 3.45 9.83 -0.88
C GLU A 63 2.71 8.56 -0.45
N THR A 64 3.05 8.04 0.74
CA THR A 64 2.19 7.03 1.36
C THR A 64 0.81 7.63 1.65
N SER A 65 -0.16 6.78 1.92
CA SER A 65 -1.52 7.18 2.19
C SER A 65 -2.18 6.19 3.13
N LEU A 66 -3.24 6.63 3.78
CA LEU A 66 -3.95 5.83 4.77
C LEU A 66 -5.19 5.18 4.17
N ILE A 67 -5.54 4.01 4.69
CA ILE A 67 -6.84 3.36 4.50
C ILE A 67 -7.37 2.96 5.88
N TYR A 68 -8.69 3.05 6.07
CA TYR A 68 -9.33 2.45 7.23
C TYR A 68 -9.84 1.06 6.89
N ALA A 69 -9.61 0.10 7.78
CA ALA A 69 -10.04 -1.27 7.62
C ALA A 69 -10.95 -1.69 8.78
N THR A 70 -12.01 -2.42 8.44
CA THR A 70 -12.87 -3.14 9.37
C THR A 70 -12.97 -4.59 8.92
N ASN A 71 -13.69 -5.43 9.67
CA ASN A 71 -13.96 -6.80 9.22
C ASN A 71 -14.83 -6.89 7.95
N TRP A 72 -15.40 -5.76 7.49
CA TRP A 72 -16.36 -5.73 6.38
C TRP A 72 -15.80 -5.14 5.08
N GLY A 73 -14.62 -4.51 5.14
CA GLY A 73 -13.96 -3.93 3.98
C GLY A 73 -12.92 -2.88 4.35
N PHE A 74 -12.66 -2.01 3.38
CA PHE A 74 -11.74 -0.89 3.50
C PHE A 74 -12.39 0.40 3.01
N THR A 75 -11.86 1.55 3.38
CA THR A 75 -12.15 2.81 2.68
C THR A 75 -11.28 2.93 1.43
N CYS A 76 -11.60 3.91 0.58
CA CYS A 76 -10.64 4.42 -0.39
C CYS A 76 -9.41 5.03 0.32
N THR A 77 -8.35 5.23 -0.45
CA THR A 77 -7.10 5.86 -0.02
C THR A 77 -7.33 7.33 0.34
N MET A 78 -6.89 7.72 1.54
CA MET A 78 -6.83 9.11 1.97
C MET A 78 -5.41 9.64 1.88
N ARG A 79 -5.24 10.75 1.18
CA ARG A 79 -3.95 11.45 1.01
C ARG A 79 -3.86 12.63 1.96
N GLY A 80 -2.64 12.98 2.38
CA GLY A 80 -2.39 14.18 3.19
C GLY A 80 -3.00 14.17 4.59
N VAL A 81 -3.31 12.99 5.13
CA VAL A 81 -3.83 12.87 6.50
C VAL A 81 -2.65 12.92 7.47
N GLU A 82 -2.51 14.02 8.20
CA GLU A 82 -1.46 14.18 9.22
C GLU A 82 -1.79 13.37 10.50
N GLU A 83 -3.07 13.33 10.87
CA GLU A 83 -3.56 12.62 12.06
C GLU A 83 -4.33 11.34 11.68
N PRO A 84 -3.79 10.14 11.99
CA PRO A 84 -4.38 8.85 11.60
C PRO A 84 -5.81 8.57 12.11
N TRP A 85 -6.35 9.41 13.00
CA TRP A 85 -7.64 9.24 13.67
C TRP A 85 -8.66 10.32 13.30
N GLY A 86 -8.35 11.33 12.46
CA GLY A 86 -9.24 12.48 12.28
C GLY A 86 -10.52 12.26 11.46
N HIS A 87 -10.62 11.16 10.69
CA HIS A 87 -11.70 10.92 9.71
C HIS A 87 -12.52 9.66 9.98
N ASP A 88 -12.29 9.05 11.12
CA ASP A 88 -12.93 7.83 11.60
C ASP A 88 -14.46 7.94 11.75
N ILE A 89 -15.01 9.12 12.03
CA ILE A 89 -16.45 9.38 12.23
C ILE A 89 -17.29 9.02 10.99
N ALA A 90 -16.68 8.99 9.81
CA ALA A 90 -17.34 8.62 8.57
C ALA A 90 -17.35 7.09 8.32
N VAL A 91 -16.72 6.29 9.19
CA VAL A 91 -16.80 4.82 9.14
C VAL A 91 -18.04 4.36 9.91
N PRO A 92 -18.96 3.58 9.31
CA PRO A 92 -20.13 3.07 10.04
C PRO A 92 -19.74 2.32 11.32
N MET A 93 -20.40 2.66 12.42
CA MET A 93 -20.29 1.97 13.71
C MET A 93 -20.95 0.57 13.64
N GLY A 94 -20.64 -0.31 14.59
CA GLY A 94 -21.13 -1.70 14.61
C GLY A 94 -20.09 -2.73 14.17
N HIS A 95 -18.82 -2.37 14.26
CA HIS A 95 -17.68 -3.25 13.98
C HIS A 95 -16.86 -3.46 15.23
N THR A 96 -16.31 -4.65 15.44
CA THR A 96 -15.55 -4.90 16.68
C THR A 96 -14.27 -4.10 16.73
N GLN A 97 -13.63 -3.85 15.58
CA GLN A 97 -12.35 -3.16 15.48
C GLN A 97 -12.28 -2.26 14.24
N LEU A 98 -11.67 -1.09 14.41
CA LEU A 98 -11.24 -0.19 13.35
C LEU A 98 -9.71 -0.12 13.35
N TYR A 99 -9.12 -0.36 12.18
CA TYR A 99 -7.68 -0.25 11.96
C TYR A 99 -7.39 0.90 11.01
N THR A 100 -6.40 1.72 11.34
CA THR A 100 -5.79 2.66 10.39
C THR A 100 -4.53 2.02 9.83
N LEU A 101 -4.49 1.84 8.52
CA LEU A 101 -3.39 1.19 7.82
C LEU A 101 -2.70 2.20 6.89
N GLU A 102 -1.40 2.30 7.00
CA GLU A 102 -0.52 3.06 6.11
C GLU A 102 -0.04 2.16 4.97
N LYS A 103 -0.20 2.59 3.71
CA LYS A 103 0.26 1.85 2.54
C LYS A 103 1.79 1.83 2.49
N ARG A 104 2.40 0.65 2.38
CA ARG A 104 3.88 0.53 2.38
C ARG A 104 4.43 -0.04 1.08
N ALA A 105 3.76 -1.02 0.49
CA ALA A 105 4.11 -1.51 -0.85
C ALA A 105 2.93 -2.15 -1.58
N VAL A 106 2.95 -2.11 -2.91
CA VAL A 106 2.06 -2.90 -3.77
C VAL A 106 2.89 -3.85 -4.61
N VAL A 107 2.47 -5.11 -4.62
CA VAL A 107 3.05 -6.17 -5.44
C VAL A 107 1.98 -6.69 -6.39
N ALA A 108 2.29 -6.77 -7.68
CA ALA A 108 1.41 -7.32 -8.69
C ALA A 108 1.33 -8.85 -8.62
N ALA A 109 0.32 -9.42 -9.28
CA ALA A 109 0.27 -10.86 -9.52
C ALA A 109 1.58 -11.34 -10.17
N GLY A 110 2.10 -12.48 -9.73
CA GLY A 110 3.41 -12.99 -10.17
C GLY A 110 4.61 -12.46 -9.37
N GLY A 111 4.39 -11.59 -8.38
CA GLY A 111 5.43 -11.20 -7.40
C GLY A 111 6.26 -9.97 -7.78
N ALA A 112 5.92 -9.27 -8.86
CA ALA A 112 6.63 -8.04 -9.23
C ALA A 112 6.22 -6.88 -8.31
N VAL A 113 7.18 -6.23 -7.66
CA VAL A 113 6.92 -5.03 -6.85
C VAL A 113 6.58 -3.87 -7.79
N MET A 114 5.47 -3.18 -7.53
CA MET A 114 5.00 -2.05 -8.33
C MET A 114 5.39 -0.70 -7.69
N ARG A 115 5.30 -0.61 -6.36
CA ARG A 115 5.58 0.60 -5.60
C ARG A 115 5.98 0.28 -4.18
N ILE A 116 6.93 1.05 -3.64
CA ILE A 116 7.25 1.16 -2.22
C ILE A 116 7.20 2.65 -1.87
N TRP A 117 6.49 2.99 -0.81
CA TRP A 117 6.44 4.36 -0.30
C TRP A 117 7.40 4.51 0.88
N PRO A 118 7.90 5.72 1.21
CA PRO A 118 8.52 5.98 2.50
C PRO A 118 7.44 6.05 3.59
N ALA A 119 7.78 5.70 4.82
CA ALA A 119 6.90 5.82 5.98
C ALA A 119 6.66 7.31 6.29
N ALA A 120 5.42 7.70 6.56
CA ALA A 120 5.07 9.05 6.99
C ALA A 120 4.68 9.11 8.46
N HIS A 121 4.14 8.03 9.02
CA HIS A 121 3.69 8.00 10.40
C HIS A 121 4.68 7.23 11.29
N PRO A 122 5.06 7.76 12.46
CA PRO A 122 5.79 6.98 13.43
C PRO A 122 4.92 5.82 13.91
N SER A 123 5.49 4.62 14.00
CA SER A 123 4.83 3.46 14.59
C SER A 123 5.77 2.83 15.61
N ASP A 124 5.26 2.67 16.83
CA ASP A 124 5.88 1.87 17.89
C ASP A 124 5.76 0.36 17.61
N ARG A 125 4.93 -0.02 16.64
CA ARG A 125 4.62 -1.41 16.31
C ARG A 125 5.50 -1.90 15.17
N ASN A 126 6.71 -2.36 15.50
CA ASN A 126 7.51 -3.19 14.59
C ASN A 126 6.76 -4.46 14.10
N GLN A 127 5.65 -4.83 14.74
CA GLN A 127 4.95 -6.11 14.55
C GLN A 127 3.58 -5.98 13.84
N ALA A 128 3.12 -4.79 13.44
CA ALA A 128 1.76 -4.63 12.93
C ALA A 128 1.68 -4.53 11.40
N TRP A 129 2.29 -5.48 10.70
CA TRP A 129 2.31 -5.53 9.24
C TRP A 129 1.19 -6.42 8.71
N ARG A 130 0.48 -5.96 7.68
CA ARG A 130 -0.69 -6.63 7.12
C ARG A 130 -0.51 -6.85 5.61
N LEU A 131 -0.81 -8.07 5.17
CA LEU A 131 -0.90 -8.46 3.77
C LEU A 131 -2.37 -8.52 3.38
N ILE A 132 -2.77 -7.62 2.51
CA ILE A 132 -4.15 -7.51 2.01
C ILE A 132 -4.18 -8.07 0.59
N VAL A 133 -5.07 -9.04 0.35
CA VAL A 133 -5.25 -9.70 -0.96
C VAL A 133 -6.71 -9.55 -1.37
N PRO A 134 -7.02 -9.05 -2.57
CA PRO A 134 -8.39 -9.06 -3.07
C PRO A 134 -8.83 -10.52 -3.26
N GLN A 135 -10.12 -10.80 -3.03
CA GLN A 135 -10.69 -12.11 -3.28
C GLN A 135 -11.95 -11.99 -4.14
N THR A 136 -12.21 -13.03 -4.93
CA THR A 136 -13.31 -13.10 -5.89
C THR A 136 -14.53 -13.91 -5.38
N ALA A 137 -14.44 -14.48 -4.17
CA ALA A 137 -15.44 -15.39 -3.60
C ALA A 137 -16.16 -14.76 -2.36
N GLU A 138 -16.89 -15.57 -1.59
CA GLU A 138 -17.69 -15.14 -0.42
C GLU A 138 -16.93 -14.28 0.61
N GLN A 139 -15.61 -14.48 0.70
CA GLN A 139 -14.71 -13.58 1.41
C GLN A 139 -14.31 -12.41 0.49
N ARG A 140 -14.64 -11.19 0.92
CA ARG A 140 -14.41 -9.95 0.16
C ARG A 140 -12.91 -9.61 -0.02
N PHE A 141 -12.08 -10.09 0.89
CA PHE A 141 -10.63 -9.92 0.91
C PHE A 141 -10.00 -10.87 1.92
N ARG A 142 -8.70 -11.13 1.77
CA ARG A 142 -7.87 -11.75 2.80
C ARG A 142 -7.01 -10.68 3.45
N ASN A 143 -7.02 -10.62 4.77
CA ASN A 143 -6.17 -9.73 5.56
C ASN A 143 -5.43 -10.56 6.61
N GLN A 144 -4.12 -10.73 6.46
CA GLN A 144 -3.30 -11.55 7.35
C GLN A 144 -2.07 -10.79 7.83
N GLU A 145 -1.46 -11.28 8.90
CA GLU A 145 -0.19 -10.72 9.40
C GLU A 145 0.97 -11.07 8.46
N ALA A 146 1.89 -10.12 8.31
CA ALA A 146 3.18 -10.31 7.65
C ALA A 146 4.28 -10.49 8.69
N ALA A 147 5.44 -10.98 8.26
CA ALA A 147 6.65 -10.92 9.06
C ALA A 147 6.96 -9.46 9.49
N PRO A 148 7.46 -9.25 10.73
CA PRO A 148 7.86 -7.94 11.20
C PRO A 148 8.93 -7.26 10.33
N GLY A 149 8.73 -5.98 10.04
CA GLY A 149 9.68 -5.14 9.30
C GLY A 149 9.38 -5.05 7.81
N ILE A 150 9.68 -3.90 7.20
CA ILE A 150 9.36 -3.62 5.80
C ILE A 150 10.02 -4.61 4.83
N GLU A 151 11.29 -4.95 5.05
CA GLU A 151 12.03 -5.88 4.21
C GLU A 151 11.35 -7.26 4.17
N ALA A 152 11.09 -7.84 5.35
CA ALA A 152 10.44 -9.13 5.47
C ALA A 152 9.00 -9.09 4.95
N GLY A 153 8.25 -8.03 5.26
CA GLY A 153 6.89 -7.84 4.77
C GLY A 153 6.80 -7.74 3.25
N VAL A 154 7.75 -7.06 2.58
CA VAL A 154 7.81 -7.01 1.11
C VAL A 154 8.13 -8.39 0.53
N ASN A 155 9.10 -9.12 1.12
CA ASN A 155 9.42 -10.49 0.69
C ASN A 155 8.22 -11.45 0.83
N ASP A 156 7.46 -11.34 1.92
CA ASP A 156 6.21 -12.08 2.12
C ASP A 156 5.17 -11.70 1.07
N ALA A 157 5.01 -10.41 0.78
CA ALA A 157 4.07 -9.94 -0.24
C ALA A 157 4.44 -10.46 -1.64
N VAL A 158 5.72 -10.41 -2.01
CA VAL A 158 6.26 -10.99 -3.26
C VAL A 158 5.94 -12.47 -3.37
N SER A 159 6.29 -13.23 -2.33
CA SER A 159 6.07 -14.68 -2.28
C SER A 159 4.58 -15.03 -2.35
N LEU A 160 3.75 -14.27 -1.62
CA LEU A 160 2.31 -14.47 -1.58
C LEU A 160 1.66 -14.15 -2.93
N ALA A 161 2.03 -13.03 -3.56
CA ALA A 161 1.48 -12.60 -4.83
C ALA A 161 1.84 -13.55 -5.97
N ALA A 162 3.08 -14.06 -5.98
CA ALA A 162 3.52 -15.08 -6.91
C ALA A 162 2.75 -16.41 -6.72
N ARG A 163 2.59 -16.85 -5.47
CA ARG A 163 1.90 -18.11 -5.16
C ARG A 163 0.41 -18.07 -5.48
N LEU A 164 -0.26 -16.95 -5.21
CA LEU A 164 -1.70 -16.82 -5.40
C LEU A 164 -2.10 -16.35 -6.80
N GLY A 165 -1.16 -15.82 -7.58
CA GLY A 165 -1.49 -15.17 -8.85
C GLY A 165 -2.39 -13.94 -8.67
N SER A 166 -2.31 -13.29 -7.50
CA SER A 166 -3.13 -12.14 -7.13
C SER A 166 -2.24 -11.02 -6.60
N PRO A 167 -2.53 -9.74 -6.88
CA PRO A 167 -1.79 -8.63 -6.27
C PRO A 167 -1.94 -8.63 -4.74
N VAL A 168 -0.94 -8.08 -4.06
CA VAL A 168 -0.88 -7.96 -2.60
C VAL A 168 -0.51 -6.53 -2.22
N LEU A 169 -1.29 -5.94 -1.31
CA LEU A 169 -0.97 -4.68 -0.66
C LEU A 169 -0.34 -5.00 0.69
N LEU A 170 0.89 -4.55 0.89
CA LEU A 170 1.52 -4.50 2.20
C LEU A 170 1.18 -3.17 2.86
N ALA A 171 0.59 -3.24 4.04
CA ALA A 171 0.27 -2.08 4.84
C ALA A 171 0.80 -2.24 6.27
N ARG A 172 1.12 -1.12 6.91
CA ARG A 172 1.50 -1.06 8.32
C ARG A 172 0.33 -0.49 9.10
N GLN A 173 -0.12 -1.19 10.12
CA GLN A 173 -1.12 -0.69 11.04
C GLN A 173 -0.47 0.35 11.96
N VAL A 174 -0.97 1.58 11.88
CA VAL A 174 -0.46 2.73 12.64
C VAL A 174 -1.36 3.07 13.82
N TYR A 175 -2.64 2.70 13.75
CA TYR A 175 -3.59 2.92 14.82
C TYR A 175 -4.66 1.83 14.82
N GLU A 176 -5.22 1.59 16.00
CA GLU A 176 -6.23 0.57 16.23
C GLU A 176 -7.08 0.93 17.45
N ARG A 177 -8.39 0.72 17.33
CA ARG A 177 -9.32 0.84 18.47
C ARG A 177 -10.64 0.11 18.24
N TYR A 178 -11.37 -0.11 19.33
CA TYR A 178 -12.75 -0.60 19.30
C TYR A 178 -13.68 0.38 18.56
N TRP A 179 -14.66 -0.15 17.83
CA TRP A 179 -15.55 0.65 16.97
C TRP A 179 -17.04 0.28 17.06
N HIS A 180 -17.57 0.37 18.29
CA HIS A 180 -18.97 0.09 18.61
C HIS A 180 -19.83 1.35 18.52
#